data_AF-A0A9Q4F0T0-F1
#
_entry.id   AF-A0A9Q4F0T0-F1
#
_cell.length_a   1.000
_cell.length_b   1.000
_cell.length_c   1.000
_cell.angle_alpha   90.00
_cell.angle_beta   90.00
_cell.angle_gamma   90.00
#
_symmetry.space_group_name_H-M   'P 1'
#
loop_
_entity.id
_entity.type
_entity.pdbx_description
1 polymer ?
#
loop_
_entity_poly.entity_id
_entity_poly.type
_entity_poly.pdbx_seq_one_letter_code
_entity_poly.pdbx_strand_id
1 'polypeptide(L)'
;MDVEARIYLPEKPLENVWGYGEVTVEGLFTFQVRLLNYQKESGEETSFVSFPRRKVQGQWEDVVHPNLELRKKIEEVVNQEIRKEISKDLELPEIIIPSMTLFPMKSEKKVTIVGIATVEVCGLTIKGVTVKQGQDGLFCNLPQYYSEKDGYRDVIRPTSKRIREAITEAVLQEYEAQKSRGLKT
;
A
#
# COMPACT_ATOMS: atom_id res chain seq x y z
N MET A 1 25.61 10.25 11.27
CA MET A 1 25.34 10.34 9.82
C MET A 1 23.87 10.11 9.60
N ASP A 2 23.23 11.04 8.92
CA ASP A 2 21.81 10.98 8.61
C ASP A 2 21.59 10.13 7.36
N VAL A 3 20.70 9.14 7.48
CA VAL A 3 20.37 8.19 6.41
C VAL A 3 18.88 7.92 6.49
N GLU A 4 18.19 8.21 5.40
CA GLU A 4 16.79 7.89 5.20
C GLU A 4 16.66 6.78 4.17
N ALA A 5 15.66 5.91 4.34
CA ALA A 5 15.28 4.96 3.31
C ALA A 5 13.76 4.99 3.10
N ARG A 6 13.34 4.69 1.88
CA ARG A 6 11.95 4.37 1.53
C ARG A 6 11.94 3.02 0.87
N ILE A 7 11.16 2.08 1.41
CA ILE A 7 11.10 0.71 0.92
C ILE A 7 9.73 0.45 0.29
N TYR A 8 9.74 -0.31 -0.79
CA TYR A 8 8.57 -0.79 -1.49
C TYR A 8 8.69 -2.31 -1.69
N LEU A 9 7.71 -3.05 -1.20
CA LEU A 9 7.62 -4.49 -1.38
C LEU A 9 6.55 -4.79 -2.45
N PRO A 10 6.94 -5.30 -3.64
CA PRO A 10 5.99 -5.63 -4.69
C PRO A 10 5.14 -6.85 -4.29
N GLU A 11 3.85 -6.86 -4.66
CA GLU A 11 2.96 -8.02 -4.48
C GLU A 11 3.48 -9.29 -5.18
N LYS A 12 4.19 -9.11 -6.29
CA LYS A 12 4.84 -10.18 -7.04
C LYS A 12 6.31 -9.85 -7.20
N PRO A 13 7.20 -10.50 -6.42
CA PRO A 13 8.65 -10.40 -6.58
C PRO A 13 9.08 -10.72 -8.02
N LEU A 14 10.14 -10.06 -8.48
CA LEU A 14 10.76 -10.36 -9.78
C LEU A 14 12.03 -11.17 -9.53
N GLU A 15 12.07 -12.41 -10.02
CA GLU A 15 13.20 -13.32 -9.83
C GLU A 15 13.59 -13.44 -8.35
N ASN A 16 14.80 -13.00 -7.99
CA ASN A 16 15.32 -12.98 -6.63
C ASN A 16 15.21 -11.60 -5.95
N VAL A 17 14.60 -10.61 -6.60
CA VAL A 17 14.33 -9.28 -6.04
C VAL A 17 12.95 -9.28 -5.38
N TRP A 18 12.94 -9.21 -4.06
CA TRP A 18 11.71 -9.20 -3.27
C TRP A 18 11.33 -7.82 -2.74
N GLY A 19 12.16 -6.81 -2.97
CA GLY A 19 11.85 -5.43 -2.60
C GLY A 19 12.78 -4.43 -3.27
N TYR A 20 12.31 -3.19 -3.33
CA TYR A 20 13.02 -2.04 -3.87
C TYR A 20 13.13 -0.98 -2.80
N GLY A 21 14.21 -0.21 -2.85
CA GLY A 21 14.40 0.89 -1.93
C GLY A 21 15.03 2.10 -2.59
N GLU A 22 14.81 3.25 -1.97
CA GLU A 22 15.50 4.50 -2.25
C GLU A 22 16.17 4.95 -0.96
N VAL A 23 17.48 5.16 -1.00
CA VAL A 23 18.29 5.57 0.16
C VAL A 23 18.81 6.98 -0.10
N THR A 24 18.64 7.85 0.88
CA THR A 24 19.16 9.22 0.88
C THR A 24 20.14 9.41 2.02
N VAL A 25 21.34 9.88 1.71
CA VAL A 25 22.42 10.14 2.68
C VAL A 25 22.61 11.64 2.85
N GLU A 26 22.51 12.12 4.09
CA GLU A 26 22.66 13.53 4.49
C GLU A 26 21.73 14.50 3.74
N GLY A 27 20.65 14.00 3.12
CA GLY A 27 19.79 14.79 2.23
C GLY A 27 20.47 15.24 0.91
N LEU A 28 21.68 14.75 0.62
CA LEU A 28 22.49 15.22 -0.51
C LEU A 28 22.57 14.22 -1.66
N PHE A 29 22.60 12.93 -1.35
CA PHE A 29 22.77 11.87 -2.35
C PHE A 29 21.69 10.83 -2.20
N THR A 30 20.98 10.58 -3.30
CA THR A 30 19.89 9.60 -3.35
C THR A 30 20.17 8.54 -4.40
N PHE A 31 20.00 7.28 -4.06
CA PHE A 31 20.22 6.17 -4.97
C PHE A 31 19.30 4.99 -4.68
N GLN A 32 19.04 4.19 -5.72
CA GLN A 32 18.16 3.02 -5.63
C GLN A 32 18.92 1.80 -5.12
N VAL A 33 18.34 1.10 -4.16
CA VAL A 33 18.81 -0.20 -3.68
C VAL A 33 17.80 -1.28 -4.02
N ARG A 34 18.27 -2.54 -4.08
CA ARG A 34 17.41 -3.72 -4.25
C ARG A 34 17.57 -4.64 -3.06
N LEU A 35 16.48 -5.26 -2.66
CA LEU A 35 16.46 -6.31 -1.66
C LEU A 35 16.45 -7.66 -2.37
N LEU A 36 17.56 -8.37 -2.26
CA LEU A 36 17.77 -9.66 -2.91
C LEU A 36 17.62 -10.77 -1.90
N ASN A 37 16.96 -11.86 -2.30
CA ASN A 37 17.04 -13.15 -1.62
C ASN A 37 18.10 -14.01 -2.30
N TYR A 38 18.89 -14.68 -1.48
CA TYR A 38 19.88 -15.64 -1.91
C TYR A 38 19.77 -16.89 -1.04
N GLN A 39 19.70 -18.04 -1.70
CA GLN A 39 19.79 -19.31 -1.01
C GLN A 39 21.25 -19.75 -0.99
N LYS A 40 21.81 -19.91 0.20
CA LYS A 40 23.15 -20.47 0.37
C LYS A 40 23.15 -21.93 -0.07
N GLU A 41 24.34 -22.46 -0.37
CA GLU A 41 24.51 -23.89 -0.68
C GLU A 41 24.00 -24.82 0.43
N SER A 42 23.97 -24.34 1.68
CA SER A 42 23.37 -25.02 2.84
C SER A 42 21.84 -25.12 2.80
N GLY A 43 21.18 -24.47 1.83
CA GLY A 43 19.73 -24.35 1.74
C GLY A 43 19.13 -23.19 2.54
N GLU A 44 19.94 -22.49 3.34
CA GLU A 44 19.51 -21.31 4.12
C GLU A 44 19.23 -20.11 3.21
N GLU A 45 18.03 -19.55 3.27
CA GLU A 45 17.71 -18.29 2.59
C GLU A 45 18.19 -17.10 3.42
N THR A 46 18.88 -16.17 2.77
CA THR A 46 19.33 -14.91 3.36
C THR A 46 18.92 -13.74 2.46
N SER A 47 18.67 -12.59 3.08
CA SER A 47 18.33 -11.36 2.38
C SER A 47 19.44 -10.33 2.56
N PHE A 48 19.77 -9.58 1.52
CA PHE A 48 20.76 -8.50 1.60
C PHE A 48 20.40 -7.29 0.73
N VAL A 49 20.95 -6.14 1.12
CA VAL A 49 20.84 -4.88 0.37
C VAL A 49 21.88 -4.85 -0.74
N SER A 50 21.41 -4.79 -1.98
CA SER A 50 22.24 -4.58 -3.17
C SER A 50 22.25 -3.10 -3.55
N PHE A 51 23.45 -2.56 -3.70
CA PHE A 51 23.67 -1.20 -4.19
C PHE A 51 23.38 -1.08 -5.69
N PRO A 52 23.22 0.14 -6.25
CA PRO A 52 23.07 0.33 -7.69
C PRO A 52 24.25 -0.30 -8.42
N ARG A 53 23.97 -1.08 -9.47
CA ARG A 53 25.00 -1.75 -10.28
C ARG A 53 24.94 -1.26 -11.72
N ARG A 54 26.10 -1.20 -12.37
CA ARG A 54 26.22 -0.96 -13.81
C ARG A 54 27.06 -2.05 -14.45
N LYS A 55 26.84 -2.26 -15.75
CA LYS A 55 27.63 -3.21 -16.54
C LYS A 55 28.78 -2.45 -17.21
N VAL A 56 30.01 -2.81 -16.85
CA VAL A 56 31.24 -2.29 -17.47
C VAL A 56 31.99 -3.46 -18.07
N GLN A 57 32.29 -3.40 -19.37
CA GLN A 57 33.05 -4.43 -20.09
C GLN A 57 32.53 -5.87 -19.87
N GLY A 58 31.21 -6.04 -19.78
CA GLY A 58 30.60 -7.35 -19.56
C GLY A 58 30.40 -7.74 -18.09
N GLN A 59 31.08 -7.07 -17.16
CA GLN A 59 31.00 -7.35 -15.71
C GLN A 59 30.08 -6.37 -15.00
N TRP A 60 29.39 -6.86 -13.97
CA TRP A 60 28.54 -6.02 -13.11
C TRP A 60 29.35 -5.53 -11.91
N GLU A 61 29.45 -4.22 -11.77
CA GLU A 61 30.08 -3.57 -10.62
C GLU A 61 29.08 -2.67 -9.89
N ASP A 62 29.27 -2.50 -8.58
CA ASP A 62 28.54 -1.50 -7.81
C ASP A 62 28.97 -0.10 -8.26
N VAL A 63 28.03 0.84 -8.31
CA VAL A 63 28.28 2.26 -8.65
C VAL A 63 28.55 3.06 -7.38
N VAL A 64 28.04 2.58 -6.24
CA VAL A 64 28.11 3.25 -4.94
C VAL A 64 28.87 2.36 -3.97
N HIS A 65 29.97 2.88 -3.43
CA HIS A 65 30.84 2.17 -2.49
C HIS A 65 30.90 2.94 -1.16
N PRO A 66 29.93 2.74 -0.25
CA PRO A 66 30.00 3.32 1.07
C PRO A 66 31.16 2.70 1.88
N ASN A 67 31.74 3.48 2.79
CA ASN A 67 32.64 2.91 3.79
C ASN A 67 31.88 1.96 4.73
N LEU A 68 32.61 1.19 5.55
CA LEU A 68 32.01 0.15 6.40
C LEU A 68 30.97 0.69 7.38
N GLU A 69 31.20 1.87 7.95
CA GLU A 69 30.29 2.51 8.90
C GLU A 69 28.97 2.91 8.21
N LEU A 70 29.06 3.62 7.07
CA LEU A 70 27.90 4.02 6.29
C LEU A 70 27.14 2.80 5.76
N ARG A 71 27.84 1.76 5.29
CA ARG A 71 27.20 0.51 4.82
C ARG A 71 26.32 -0.09 5.91
N LYS A 72 26.87 -0.28 7.12
CA LYS A 72 26.12 -0.83 8.26
C LYS A 72 24.91 0.04 8.59
N LYS A 73 25.07 1.36 8.53
CA LYS A 73 23.96 2.30 8.78
C LYS A 73 22.85 2.18 7.75
N ILE A 74 23.20 2.07 6.46
CA ILE A 74 22.22 1.85 5.38
C ILE A 74 21.48 0.54 5.59
N GLU A 75 22.19 -0.55 5.87
CA GLU A 75 21.57 -1.87 6.13
C GLU A 75 20.62 -1.82 7.33
N GLU A 76 21.00 -1.14 8.42
CA GLU A 76 20.14 -0.96 9.58
C GLU A 76 18.84 -0.21 9.23
N VAL A 77 18.96 0.95 8.58
CA VAL A 77 17.81 1.80 8.22
C VAL A 77 16.90 1.08 7.23
N VAL A 78 17.46 0.44 6.21
CA VAL A 78 16.69 -0.35 5.23
C VAL A 78 15.95 -1.49 5.93
N ASN A 79 16.58 -2.22 6.85
CA ASN A 79 15.92 -3.29 7.60
C ASN A 79 14.79 -2.77 8.50
N GLN A 80 14.95 -1.59 9.10
CA GLN A 80 13.89 -0.95 9.88
C GLN A 80 12.69 -0.59 8.98
N GLU A 81 12.94 -0.02 7.81
CA GLU A 81 11.87 0.35 6.86
C GLU A 81 11.18 -0.88 6.25
N ILE A 82 11.88 -1.97 6.00
CA ILE A 82 11.27 -3.26 5.62
C ILE A 82 10.25 -3.70 6.68
N ARG A 83 10.62 -3.67 7.95
CA ARG A 83 9.72 -4.09 9.04
C ARG A 83 8.47 -3.21 9.08
N LYS A 84 8.63 -1.90 8.89
CA LYS A 84 7.50 -0.97 8.80
C LYS A 84 6.61 -1.24 7.58
N GLU A 85 7.20 -1.61 6.44
CA GLU A 85 6.42 -1.93 5.24
C GLU A 85 5.61 -3.20 5.43
N ILE A 86 6.22 -4.24 6.02
CA ILE A 86 5.53 -5.50 6.35
C ILE A 86 4.44 -5.28 7.40
N SER A 87 4.70 -4.46 8.43
CA SER A 87 3.74 -4.24 9.50
C SER A 87 2.44 -3.58 9.03
N LYS A 88 2.48 -2.79 7.94
CA LYS A 88 1.28 -2.18 7.34
C LYS A 88 0.22 -3.21 6.92
N ASP A 89 0.64 -4.43 6.58
CA ASP A 89 -0.27 -5.50 6.17
C ASP A 89 -0.65 -6.45 7.31
N LEU A 90 0.12 -6.46 8.41
CA LEU A 90 -0.14 -7.30 9.59
C LEU A 90 -1.01 -6.57 10.64
N GLU A 91 -0.72 -5.29 10.87
CA GLU A 91 -1.33 -4.49 11.94
C GLU A 91 -2.27 -3.46 11.32
N LEU A 92 -3.53 -3.86 11.15
CA LEU A 92 -4.57 -2.95 10.66
C LEU A 92 -5.05 -2.03 11.80
N PRO A 93 -5.19 -0.72 11.54
CA PRO A 93 -5.81 0.20 12.48
C PRO A 93 -7.31 -0.13 12.65
N GLU A 94 -7.89 0.34 13.75
CA GLU A 94 -9.33 0.31 13.94
C GLU A 94 -10.02 1.21 12.90
N ILE A 95 -11.09 0.70 12.29
CA ILE A 95 -11.89 1.39 11.27
C ILE A 95 -13.31 1.51 11.81
N ILE A 96 -13.76 2.75 11.98
CA ILE A 96 -15.07 3.07 12.52
C ILE A 96 -15.92 3.70 11.42
N ILE A 97 -17.19 3.31 11.33
CA ILE A 97 -18.16 3.89 10.40
C ILE A 97 -19.15 4.75 11.20
N PRO A 98 -18.81 6.02 11.51
CA PRO A 98 -19.67 6.87 12.33
C PRO A 98 -21.04 7.16 11.71
N SER A 99 -21.14 7.15 10.38
CA SER A 99 -22.40 7.42 9.70
C SER A 99 -22.46 6.75 8.33
N MET A 100 -23.63 6.26 7.97
CA MET A 100 -23.95 5.82 6.62
C MET A 100 -25.35 6.28 6.22
N THR A 101 -25.50 6.65 4.95
CA THR A 101 -26.80 6.95 4.33
C THR A 101 -27.02 5.97 3.20
N LEU A 102 -28.15 5.26 3.23
CA LEU A 102 -28.55 4.32 2.19
C LEU A 102 -29.42 5.02 1.14
N PHE A 103 -29.30 4.57 -0.11
CA PHE A 103 -30.09 5.05 -1.23
C PHE A 103 -30.84 3.88 -1.89
N PRO A 104 -32.06 4.12 -2.40
CA PRO A 104 -32.81 3.10 -3.10
C PRO A 104 -32.10 2.68 -4.39
N MET A 105 -32.16 1.39 -4.69
CA MET A 105 -31.62 0.85 -5.93
C MET A 105 -32.48 1.31 -7.12
N LYS A 106 -31.88 2.08 -8.04
CA LYS A 106 -32.60 2.69 -9.18
C LYS A 106 -32.64 1.79 -10.41
N SER A 107 -31.63 0.93 -10.61
CA SER A 107 -31.55 0.00 -11.74
C SER A 107 -30.50 -1.10 -11.49
N GLU A 108 -30.80 -2.33 -11.89
CA GLU A 108 -29.84 -3.45 -11.90
C GLU A 108 -28.90 -3.43 -13.10
N LYS A 109 -29.22 -2.67 -14.16
CA LYS A 109 -28.46 -2.67 -15.42
C LYS A 109 -27.28 -1.71 -15.45
N LYS A 110 -27.19 -0.79 -14.48
CA LYS A 110 -26.11 0.21 -14.38
C LYS A 110 -25.56 0.22 -12.96
N VAL A 111 -24.24 0.46 -12.86
CA VAL A 111 -23.60 0.72 -11.57
C VAL A 111 -24.33 1.87 -10.89
N THR A 112 -24.89 1.60 -9.71
CA THR A 112 -25.70 2.56 -8.96
C THR A 112 -25.10 2.75 -7.58
N ILE A 113 -24.98 4.00 -7.13
CA ILE A 113 -24.61 4.32 -5.75
C ILE A 113 -25.80 3.98 -4.85
N VAL A 114 -25.58 3.08 -3.91
CA VAL A 114 -26.60 2.58 -2.97
C VAL A 114 -26.31 2.99 -1.53
N GLY A 115 -25.14 3.56 -1.26
CA GLY A 115 -24.85 4.16 0.04
C GLY A 115 -23.68 5.13 -0.01
N ILE A 116 -23.63 6.02 0.98
CA ILE A 116 -22.48 6.88 1.24
C ILE A 116 -22.13 6.76 2.73
N ALA A 117 -20.87 6.52 3.03
CA ALA A 117 -20.33 6.41 4.37
C ALA A 117 -19.34 7.53 4.69
N THR A 118 -19.26 7.83 5.98
CA THR A 118 -18.11 8.50 6.61
C THR A 118 -17.31 7.42 7.33
N VAL A 119 -15.99 7.44 7.16
CA VAL A 119 -15.05 6.49 7.77
C VAL A 119 -14.11 7.26 8.70
N GLU A 120 -13.86 6.72 9.89
CA GLU A 120 -12.83 7.19 10.81
C GLU A 120 -11.72 6.13 10.94
N VAL A 121 -10.47 6.54 10.71
CA VAL A 121 -9.29 5.67 10.77
C VAL A 121 -8.04 6.52 11.03
N CYS A 122 -7.17 6.08 11.95
CA CYS A 122 -5.94 6.80 12.31
C CYS A 122 -6.15 8.29 12.69
N GLY A 123 -7.30 8.62 13.30
CA GLY A 123 -7.67 10.02 13.63
C GLY A 123 -8.11 10.87 12.44
N LEU A 124 -8.22 10.29 11.24
CA LEU A 124 -8.73 10.94 10.04
C LEU A 124 -10.23 10.65 9.88
N THR A 125 -11.01 11.68 9.52
CA THR A 125 -12.42 11.52 9.11
C THR A 125 -12.52 11.65 7.59
N ILE A 126 -12.80 10.54 6.91
CA ILE A 126 -12.94 10.44 5.46
C ILE A 126 -14.42 10.41 5.11
N LYS A 127 -14.94 11.51 4.55
CA LYS A 127 -16.33 11.62 4.10
C LYS A 127 -16.46 11.25 2.63
N GLY A 128 -17.60 10.64 2.26
CA GLY A 128 -17.94 10.41 0.86
C GLY A 128 -17.41 9.09 0.30
N VAL A 129 -17.18 8.08 1.15
CA VAL A 129 -16.90 6.72 0.68
C VAL A 129 -18.20 6.15 0.13
N THR A 130 -18.27 5.87 -1.17
CA THR A 130 -19.51 5.43 -1.83
C THR A 130 -19.59 3.92 -1.89
N VAL A 131 -20.72 3.34 -1.51
CA VAL A 131 -21.10 1.95 -1.78
C VAL A 131 -21.86 1.91 -3.10
N LYS A 132 -21.44 1.03 -4.01
CA LYS A 132 -22.02 0.87 -5.34
C LYS A 132 -22.45 -0.57 -5.57
N GLN A 133 -23.61 -0.74 -6.18
CA GLN A 133 -24.08 -2.02 -6.69
C GLN A 133 -23.71 -2.11 -8.18
N GLY A 134 -22.80 -3.03 -8.51
CA GLY A 134 -22.46 -3.41 -9.88
C GLY A 134 -23.10 -4.74 -10.28
N GLN A 135 -22.70 -5.25 -11.45
CA GLN A 135 -23.15 -6.56 -11.95
C GLN A 135 -22.60 -7.71 -11.08
N ASP A 136 -21.35 -7.59 -10.62
CA ASP A 136 -20.64 -8.60 -9.83
C ASP A 136 -20.86 -8.46 -8.31
N GLY A 137 -21.75 -7.58 -7.87
CA GLY A 137 -22.05 -7.35 -6.46
C GLY A 137 -21.70 -5.95 -5.96
N LEU A 138 -21.61 -5.82 -4.64
CA LEU A 138 -21.31 -4.57 -3.96
C LEU A 138 -19.80 -4.31 -3.95
N PHE A 139 -19.45 -3.04 -4.14
CA PHE A 139 -18.08 -2.57 -3.98
C PHE A 139 -18.06 -1.12 -3.48
N CYS A 140 -16.91 -0.68 -2.99
CA CYS A 140 -16.72 0.67 -2.48
C CYS A 140 -15.75 1.47 -3.36
N ASN A 141 -15.98 2.76 -3.45
CA ASN A 141 -14.97 3.72 -3.90
C ASN A 141 -14.68 4.68 -2.76
N LEU A 142 -13.40 4.92 -2.50
CA LEU A 142 -12.96 6.07 -1.72
C LEU A 142 -13.36 7.36 -2.45
N PRO A 143 -13.34 8.54 -1.80
CA PRO A 143 -13.72 9.79 -2.46
C PRO A 143 -12.92 10.00 -3.75
N GLN A 144 -13.58 10.30 -4.87
CA GLN A 144 -12.94 10.42 -6.18
C GLN A 144 -13.20 11.78 -6.82
N TYR A 145 -12.25 12.22 -7.64
CA TYR A 145 -12.44 13.31 -8.60
C TYR A 145 -12.26 12.77 -10.02
N TYR A 146 -12.85 13.45 -11.01
CA TYR A 146 -12.64 13.12 -12.41
C TYR A 146 -11.51 13.96 -12.99
N SER A 147 -10.62 13.31 -13.73
CA SER A 147 -9.59 13.92 -14.56
C SER A 147 -9.84 13.55 -16.02
N GLU A 148 -9.77 14.53 -16.93
CA GLU A 148 -9.95 14.27 -18.37
C GLU A 148 -8.89 13.32 -18.94
N LYS A 149 -7.65 13.40 -18.44
CA LYS A 149 -6.53 12.56 -18.88
C LYS A 149 -6.61 11.13 -18.37
N ASP A 150 -7.09 11.00 -17.13
CA ASP A 150 -6.79 9.85 -16.27
C ASP A 150 -8.05 9.18 -15.71
N GLY A 151 -9.23 9.67 -16.07
CA GLY A 151 -10.52 9.21 -15.57
C GLY A 151 -10.73 9.52 -14.09
N TYR A 152 -11.57 8.71 -13.43
CA TYR A 152 -11.81 8.84 -11.99
C TYR A 152 -10.59 8.41 -11.18
N ARG A 153 -10.17 9.25 -10.24
CA ARG A 153 -9.04 9.02 -9.34
C ARG A 153 -9.46 9.23 -7.90
N ASP A 154 -9.00 8.34 -7.03
CA ASP A 154 -9.17 8.52 -5.59
C ASP A 154 -8.41 9.77 -5.14
N VAL A 155 -9.08 10.57 -4.31
CA VAL A 155 -8.54 11.73 -3.59
C VAL A 155 -7.64 11.24 -2.45
N ILE A 156 -8.11 10.24 -1.71
CA ILE A 156 -7.37 9.61 -0.60
C ILE A 156 -6.89 8.24 -1.04
N ARG A 157 -5.60 7.97 -0.89
CA ARG A 157 -4.97 6.71 -1.32
C ARG A 157 -4.34 6.02 -0.11
N PRO A 158 -4.89 4.88 0.33
CA PRO A 158 -4.22 4.07 1.34
C PRO A 158 -2.86 3.59 0.82
N THR A 159 -1.88 3.50 1.71
CA THR A 159 -0.49 3.19 1.35
C THR A 159 -0.23 1.70 1.12
N SER A 160 -1.15 0.83 1.53
CA SER A 160 -1.09 -0.60 1.21
C SER A 160 -2.44 -1.08 0.70
N LYS A 161 -2.42 -2.22 -0.02
CA LYS A 161 -3.64 -2.89 -0.47
C LYS A 161 -4.48 -3.38 0.71
N ARG A 162 -3.83 -3.89 1.76
CA ARG A 162 -4.53 -4.47 2.90
C ARG A 162 -5.37 -3.45 3.66
N ILE A 163 -4.87 -2.22 3.86
CA ILE A 163 -5.67 -1.15 4.48
C ILE A 163 -6.85 -0.72 3.59
N ARG A 164 -6.69 -0.73 2.25
CA ARG A 164 -7.79 -0.45 1.32
C ARG A 164 -8.88 -1.51 1.42
N GLU A 165 -8.50 -2.78 1.48
CA GLU A 165 -9.41 -3.91 1.66
C GLU A 165 -10.14 -3.82 3.00
N ALA A 166 -9.42 -3.54 4.10
CA ALA A 166 -10.01 -3.38 5.43
C ALA A 166 -11.08 -2.27 5.49
N ILE A 167 -10.82 -1.11 4.87
CA ILE A 167 -11.82 -0.02 4.77
C ILE A 167 -13.03 -0.49 3.96
N THR A 168 -12.80 -1.20 2.86
CA THR A 168 -13.87 -1.71 2.01
C THR A 168 -14.75 -2.71 2.75
N GLU A 169 -14.13 -3.68 3.43
CA GLU A 169 -14.80 -4.69 4.26
C GLU A 169 -15.66 -4.03 5.34
N ALA A 170 -15.11 -3.10 6.13
CA ALA A 170 -15.83 -2.43 7.20
C ALA A 170 -17.05 -1.63 6.68
N VAL A 171 -16.89 -0.92 5.56
CA VAL A 171 -17.99 -0.15 4.94
C VAL A 171 -19.07 -1.08 4.40
N LEU A 172 -18.72 -2.17 3.73
CA LEU A 172 -19.70 -3.12 3.20
C LEU A 172 -20.44 -3.86 4.31
N GLN A 173 -19.75 -4.23 5.39
CA GLN A 173 -20.36 -4.85 6.57
C GLN A 173 -21.40 -3.92 7.22
N GLU A 174 -21.06 -2.65 7.44
CA GLU A 174 -22.01 -1.69 8.00
C GLU A 174 -23.21 -1.45 7.07
N TYR A 175 -22.98 -1.40 5.76
CA TYR A 175 -24.05 -1.26 4.77
C TYR A 175 -25.07 -2.41 4.85
N GLU A 176 -24.58 -3.66 4.84
CA GLU A 176 -25.47 -4.82 4.95
C GLU A 176 -26.16 -4.91 6.32
N ALA A 177 -25.48 -4.50 7.39
CA ALA A 177 -26.08 -4.42 8.72
C ALA A 177 -27.24 -3.40 8.77
N GLN A 178 -27.06 -2.19 8.22
CA GLN A 178 -28.12 -1.17 8.18
C GLN A 178 -29.27 -1.57 7.26
N LYS A 179 -28.96 -2.11 6.09
CA LYS A 179 -29.97 -2.63 5.15
C LYS A 179 -30.82 -3.71 5.81
N SER A 180 -30.20 -4.65 6.51
CA SER A 180 -30.89 -5.72 7.25
C SER A 180 -31.73 -5.20 8.43
N ARG A 181 -31.30 -4.13 9.09
CA ARG A 181 -32.08 -3.47 10.16
C ARG A 181 -33.32 -2.77 9.59
N GLY A 182 -33.18 -2.08 8.45
CA GLY A 182 -34.29 -1.39 7.78
C GLY A 182 -35.33 -2.33 7.13
N LEU A 183 -34.97 -3.58 6.86
CA LEU A 183 -35.88 -4.63 6.36
C LEU A 183 -36.74 -5.29 7.45
N LYS A 184 -36.47 -5.05 8.75
CA LYS A 184 -37.17 -5.67 9.89
C LYS A 184 -38.30 -4.80 10.49
N THR A 185 -38.65 -3.70 9.84
CA THR A 185 -39.78 -2.80 10.18
C THR A 185 -40.75 -2.72 9.02
#